data_AF-A0A4U0WM69-F1
#
_entry.id   AF-A0A4U0WM69-F1
#
_cell.length_a   1.000
_cell.length_b   1.000
_cell.length_c   1.000
_cell.angle_alpha   90.00
_cell.angle_beta   90.00
_cell.angle_gamma   90.00
#
_symmetry.space_group_name_H-M   'P 1'
#
loop_
_entity.id
_entity.type
_entity.pdbx_description
1 polymer ?
#
loop_
_entity_poly.entity_id
_entity_poly.type
_entity_poly.pdbx_seq_one_letter_code
_entity_poly.pdbx_strand_id
1 'polypeptide(L)'
;MPFPTAGEYMPLPTYAQDRPAPCPTCNSVPLQSRLNAVREAEHHIQLAQAKLFMKEVRIHEVRQRLDAATAKLHIESEVERAKVLAGWYRLQREKQQFRREREDAARWGTRDWNPHDHDPFRSFMAGDSEGADGYASPSSSWSRRSKSPPWEHDYESGFNPGRGRPPQPGFAQHHDPRASPRSPVEAETEARAMFDAYNAHWSQISRTDPAVAWPTCDLSAAALLDRCSIPSRTIHKPSTTTWQNPWTAELVMKANTQAFFLRAFGLRPTYDEDDHRSKVTMGFARANKEQTQRLLNCLKKEYLRWHSDRLRHRNGSAGGYNEALVTDARARAVLHGIVELKHVCEERLRDGGEEWTFV
;
A
#
# COMPACT_ATOMS: atom_id res chain seq x y z
N MET A 1 46.76 -18.30 2.54
CA MET A 1 46.76 -17.72 3.90
C MET A 1 47.06 -18.86 4.86
N PRO A 2 48.25 -18.92 5.49
CA PRO A 2 48.61 -20.03 6.37
C PRO A 2 48.01 -19.84 7.77
N PHE A 3 47.59 -20.95 8.38
CA PHE A 3 47.07 -21.00 9.74
C PHE A 3 48.17 -20.67 10.75
N PRO A 4 47.90 -19.89 11.81
CA PRO A 4 48.87 -19.67 12.85
C PRO A 4 48.99 -20.90 13.75
N THR A 5 50.26 -21.21 13.97
CA THR A 5 50.88 -22.26 14.74
C THR A 5 50.52 -22.21 16.22
N ALA A 6 50.51 -23.39 16.84
CA ALA A 6 50.32 -23.62 18.26
C ALA A 6 51.16 -22.68 19.16
N GLY A 7 50.46 -21.83 19.92
CA GLY A 7 51.04 -20.99 20.96
C GLY A 7 50.81 -21.62 22.34
N GLU A 8 51.93 -21.97 22.97
CA GLU A 8 52.22 -21.92 24.41
C GLU A 8 51.09 -22.20 25.41
N TYR A 9 51.10 -23.44 25.94
CA TYR A 9 50.49 -23.76 27.23
C TYR A 9 51.23 -23.01 28.35
N MET A 10 50.59 -21.99 28.92
CA MET A 10 50.97 -21.46 30.23
C MET A 10 50.71 -22.50 31.33
N PRO A 11 51.66 -22.78 32.23
CA PRO A 11 51.41 -23.65 33.38
C PRO A 11 50.40 -22.98 34.32
N LEU A 12 49.33 -23.70 34.63
CA LEU A 12 48.34 -23.30 35.62
C LEU A 12 49.03 -23.05 36.98
N PRO A 13 48.67 -21.97 37.70
CA PRO A 13 49.19 -21.75 39.04
C PRO A 13 48.74 -22.89 39.95
N THR A 14 49.72 -23.63 40.48
CA THR A 14 49.56 -24.55 41.61
C THR A 14 49.11 -23.74 42.82
N TYR A 15 47.79 -23.63 43.00
CA TYR A 15 47.22 -23.20 44.27
C TYR A 15 47.60 -24.23 45.33
N ALA A 16 48.61 -23.87 46.12
CA ALA A 16 48.96 -24.56 47.34
C ALA A 16 47.69 -24.68 48.20
N GLN A 17 47.35 -25.94 48.52
CA GLN A 17 46.24 -26.32 49.37
C GLN A 17 46.52 -25.90 50.81
N ASP A 18 46.27 -24.65 51.17
CA ASP A 18 45.89 -24.33 52.53
C ASP A 18 44.41 -24.71 52.69
N ARG A 19 44.18 -26.02 52.91
CA ARG A 19 42.89 -26.50 53.40
C ARG A 19 42.82 -26.11 54.88
N PRO A 20 41.91 -25.20 55.29
CA PRO A 20 41.66 -24.98 56.71
C PRO A 20 41.27 -26.32 57.34
N ALA A 21 41.86 -26.61 58.50
CA ALA A 21 41.57 -27.82 59.27
C ALA A 21 40.05 -27.98 59.39
N PRO A 22 39.49 -29.17 59.08
CA PRO A 22 38.06 -29.39 59.15
C PRO A 22 37.59 -29.14 60.58
N CYS A 23 36.72 -28.15 60.77
CA CYS A 23 36.04 -27.93 62.05
C CYS A 23 35.33 -29.24 62.46
N PRO A 24 35.67 -29.84 63.61
CA PRO A 24 35.16 -31.15 64.02
C PRO A 24 33.69 -31.16 64.46
N THR A 25 32.99 -30.02 64.39
CA THR A 25 31.63 -29.84 64.92
C THR A 25 30.57 -29.51 63.86
N CYS A 26 30.90 -29.43 62.56
CA CYS A 26 29.95 -28.98 61.55
C CYS A 26 29.42 -30.04 60.57
N ASN A 27 29.82 -31.31 60.66
CA ASN A 27 29.45 -32.30 59.64
C ASN A 27 28.75 -33.54 60.21
N SER A 28 27.48 -33.41 60.54
CA SER A 28 26.55 -34.54 60.47
C SER A 28 25.15 -34.04 60.11
N VAL A 29 24.98 -33.55 58.88
CA VAL A 29 23.64 -33.62 58.28
C VAL A 29 23.30 -35.12 58.27
N PRO A 30 22.23 -35.55 58.96
CA PRO A 30 21.91 -36.98 59.05
C PRO A 30 21.81 -37.56 57.64
N LEU A 31 22.37 -38.76 57.42
CA LEU A 31 22.31 -39.45 56.13
C LEU A 31 20.88 -39.46 55.55
N GLN A 32 19.88 -39.53 56.43
CA GLN A 32 18.46 -39.44 56.09
C GLN A 32 18.07 -38.13 55.40
N SER A 33 18.59 -36.99 55.84
CA SER A 33 18.29 -35.67 55.25
C SER A 33 18.92 -35.56 53.85
N ARG A 34 20.12 -36.12 53.65
CA ARG A 34 20.74 -36.18 52.30
C ARG A 34 19.95 -37.10 51.37
N LEU A 35 19.45 -38.23 51.86
CA LEU A 35 18.63 -39.15 51.09
C LEU A 35 17.30 -38.52 50.66
N ASN A 36 16.66 -37.76 51.56
CA ASN A 36 15.42 -37.03 51.25
C ASN A 36 15.64 -35.94 50.21
N ALA A 37 16.73 -35.17 50.31
CA ALA A 37 17.08 -34.15 49.32
C ALA A 37 17.34 -34.73 47.93
N VAL A 38 17.97 -35.92 47.84
CA VAL A 38 18.17 -36.62 46.56
C VAL A 38 16.83 -37.06 45.97
N ARG A 39 15.91 -37.61 46.77
CA ARG A 39 14.57 -38.01 46.32
C ARG A 39 13.75 -36.83 45.83
N GLU A 40 13.81 -35.69 46.52
CA GLU A 40 13.15 -34.45 46.08
C GLU A 40 13.72 -33.96 44.75
N ALA A 41 15.05 -33.98 44.60
CA ALA A 41 15.71 -33.61 43.34
C ALA A 41 15.30 -34.55 42.19
N GLU A 42 15.26 -35.86 42.41
CA GLU A 42 14.79 -36.84 41.42
C GLU A 42 13.34 -36.58 41.01
N HIS A 43 12.46 -36.31 41.96
CA HIS A 43 11.06 -35.96 41.68
C HIS A 43 10.95 -34.67 40.84
N HIS A 44 11.75 -33.64 41.15
CA HIS A 44 11.78 -32.41 40.36
C HIS A 44 12.30 -32.64 38.93
N ILE A 45 13.31 -33.50 38.75
CA ILE A 45 13.82 -33.87 37.43
C ILE A 45 12.73 -34.60 36.63
N GLN A 46 12.04 -35.56 37.22
CA GLN A 46 10.94 -36.27 36.56
C GLN A 46 9.81 -35.32 36.16
N LEU A 47 9.43 -34.38 37.02
CA LEU A 47 8.42 -33.37 36.71
C LEU A 47 8.87 -32.45 35.56
N ALA A 48 10.15 -32.07 35.52
CA ALA A 48 10.71 -31.26 34.45
C ALA A 48 10.70 -32.03 33.11
N GLN A 49 11.07 -33.31 33.12
CA GLN A 49 11.00 -34.19 31.95
C GLN A 49 9.56 -34.34 31.42
N ALA A 50 8.59 -34.56 32.31
CA ALA A 50 7.18 -34.63 31.93
C ALA A 50 6.68 -33.31 31.30
N LYS A 51 7.09 -32.16 31.85
CA LYS A 51 6.77 -30.85 31.28
C LYS A 51 7.40 -30.63 29.90
N LEU A 52 8.63 -31.10 29.67
CA LEU A 52 9.28 -31.04 28.37
C LEU A 52 8.55 -31.91 27.35
N PHE A 53 8.22 -33.15 27.71
CA PHE A 53 7.45 -34.05 26.86
C PHE A 53 6.10 -33.44 26.43
N MET A 54 5.35 -32.85 27.37
CA MET A 54 4.08 -32.18 27.04
C MET A 54 4.26 -30.97 26.11
N LYS A 55 5.38 -30.26 26.21
CA LYS A 55 5.71 -29.18 25.26
C LYS A 55 6.02 -29.74 23.87
N GLU A 56 6.74 -30.85 23.76
CA GLU A 56 7.02 -31.51 22.49
C GLU A 56 5.74 -32.01 21.80
N VAL A 57 4.82 -32.60 22.56
CA VAL A 57 3.51 -33.02 22.04
C VAL A 57 2.73 -31.82 21.49
N ARG A 58 2.70 -30.70 22.21
CA ARG A 58 2.05 -29.46 21.73
C ARG A 58 2.73 -28.90 20.48
N ILE A 59 4.06 -28.92 20.40
CA ILE A 59 4.79 -28.49 19.21
C ILE A 59 4.43 -29.38 18.01
N HIS A 60 4.32 -30.69 18.22
CA HIS A 60 3.94 -31.63 17.18
C HIS A 60 2.50 -31.37 16.69
N GLU A 61 1.55 -31.13 17.59
CA GLU A 61 0.17 -30.79 17.23
C GLU A 61 0.07 -29.49 16.42
N VAL A 62 0.83 -28.45 16.82
CA VAL A 62 0.90 -27.19 16.07
C VAL A 62 1.49 -27.40 14.68
N ARG A 63 2.53 -28.22 14.53
CA ARG A 63 3.10 -28.58 13.22
C ARG A 63 2.08 -29.27 12.32
N GLN A 64 1.35 -30.27 12.84
CA GLN A 64 0.31 -30.95 12.07
C GLN A 64 -0.79 -29.98 11.59
N ARG A 65 -1.21 -29.03 12.44
CA ARG A 65 -2.19 -28.00 12.04
C ARG A 65 -1.65 -27.06 10.96
N LEU A 66 -0.38 -26.69 11.05
CA LEU A 66 0.27 -25.84 10.05
C LEU A 66 0.40 -26.56 8.69
N ASP A 67 0.78 -27.84 8.70
CA ASP A 67 0.88 -28.65 7.48
C ASP A 67 -0.50 -28.82 6.82
N ALA A 68 -1.54 -29.10 7.61
CA ALA A 68 -2.92 -29.18 7.12
C ALA A 68 -3.42 -27.85 6.53
N ALA A 69 -3.12 -26.72 7.18
CA ALA A 69 -3.47 -25.39 6.67
C ALA A 69 -2.73 -25.06 5.36
N THR A 70 -1.45 -25.45 5.26
CA THR A 70 -0.63 -25.26 4.06
C THR A 70 -1.17 -26.09 2.89
N ALA A 71 -1.55 -27.34 3.14
CA ALA A 71 -2.19 -28.19 2.13
C ALA A 71 -3.52 -27.61 1.65
N LYS A 72 -4.34 -27.07 2.56
CA LYS A 72 -5.60 -26.41 2.21
C LYS A 72 -5.40 -25.19 1.30
N LEU A 73 -4.44 -24.32 1.64
CA LEU A 73 -4.11 -23.15 0.81
C LEU A 73 -3.58 -23.54 -0.57
N HIS A 74 -2.82 -24.63 -0.66
CA HIS A 74 -2.35 -25.15 -1.95
C HIS A 74 -3.52 -25.56 -2.85
N ILE A 75 -4.48 -26.33 -2.31
CA ILE A 75 -5.68 -26.76 -3.03
C ILE A 75 -6.52 -25.54 -3.46
N GLU A 76 -6.74 -24.56 -2.58
CA GLU A 76 -7.48 -23.34 -2.93
C GLU A 76 -6.81 -22.55 -4.05
N SER A 77 -5.47 -22.44 -4.03
CA SER A 77 -4.69 -21.83 -5.11
C SER A 77 -4.83 -22.60 -6.43
N GLU A 78 -4.81 -23.93 -6.42
CA GLU A 78 -5.02 -24.74 -7.62
C GLU A 78 -6.42 -24.59 -8.20
N VAL A 79 -7.44 -24.52 -7.35
CA VAL A 79 -8.83 -24.28 -7.77
C VAL A 79 -8.96 -22.90 -8.44
N GLU A 80 -8.37 -21.85 -7.87
CA GLU A 80 -8.39 -20.52 -8.50
C GLU A 80 -7.62 -20.50 -9.83
N ARG A 81 -6.46 -21.16 -9.92
CA ARG A 81 -5.75 -21.32 -11.19
C ARG A 81 -6.60 -22.04 -12.24
N ALA A 82 -7.31 -23.11 -11.84
CA ALA A 82 -8.21 -23.84 -12.73
C ALA A 82 -9.37 -22.97 -13.24
N LYS A 83 -9.96 -22.13 -12.37
CA LYS A 83 -11.02 -21.18 -12.77
C LYS A 83 -10.51 -20.15 -13.79
N VAL A 84 -9.32 -19.59 -13.57
CA VAL A 84 -8.69 -18.64 -14.50
C VAL A 84 -8.43 -19.30 -15.85
N LEU A 85 -7.88 -20.51 -15.86
CA LEU A 85 -7.66 -21.28 -17.09
C LEU A 85 -8.97 -21.59 -17.82
N ALA A 86 -10.01 -22.02 -17.09
CA ALA A 86 -11.33 -22.28 -17.68
C ALA A 86 -11.94 -21.00 -18.32
N GLY A 87 -11.77 -19.84 -17.68
CA GLY A 87 -12.16 -18.55 -18.24
C GLY A 87 -11.40 -18.21 -19.52
N TRP A 88 -10.09 -18.43 -19.54
CA TRP A 88 -9.25 -18.22 -20.71
C TRP A 88 -9.63 -19.12 -21.90
N TYR A 89 -9.90 -20.40 -21.64
CA TYR A 89 -10.37 -21.34 -22.66
C TYR A 89 -11.77 -21.00 -23.21
N ARG A 90 -12.67 -20.43 -22.38
CA ARG A 90 -13.97 -19.93 -22.85
C ARG A 90 -13.78 -18.76 -23.83
N LEU A 91 -12.95 -17.78 -23.45
CA LEU A 91 -12.66 -16.62 -24.30
C LEU A 91 -12.01 -17.03 -25.64
N GLN A 92 -11.10 -18.02 -25.62
CA GLN A 92 -10.51 -18.55 -26.84
C GLN A 92 -11.55 -19.21 -27.75
N ARG A 93 -12.50 -19.95 -27.20
CA ARG A 93 -13.60 -20.56 -27.98
C ARG A 93 -14.48 -19.49 -28.62
N GLU A 94 -14.87 -18.46 -27.87
CA GLU A 94 -15.65 -17.33 -28.40
C GLU A 94 -14.90 -16.61 -29.53
N LYS A 95 -13.59 -16.37 -29.36
CA LYS A 95 -12.76 -15.75 -30.40
C LYS A 95 -12.65 -16.62 -31.66
N GLN A 96 -12.63 -17.95 -31.52
CA GLN A 96 -12.64 -18.87 -32.67
C GLN A 96 -14.01 -18.89 -33.35
N GLN A 97 -15.09 -18.87 -32.57
CA GLN A 97 -16.45 -18.78 -33.11
C GLN A 97 -16.65 -17.49 -33.90
N PHE A 98 -16.25 -16.34 -33.35
CA PHE A 98 -16.33 -15.06 -34.04
C PHE A 98 -15.52 -15.03 -35.35
N ARG A 99 -14.36 -15.69 -35.38
CA ARG A 99 -13.58 -15.85 -36.63
C ARG A 99 -14.35 -16.66 -37.67
N ARG A 100 -14.96 -17.78 -37.27
CA ARG A 100 -15.79 -18.60 -38.17
C ARG A 100 -17.00 -17.83 -38.68
N GLU A 101 -17.72 -17.12 -37.82
CA GLU A 101 -18.87 -16.30 -38.20
C GLU A 101 -18.46 -15.20 -39.20
N ARG A 102 -17.29 -14.60 -39.03
CA ARG A 102 -16.74 -13.61 -39.97
C ARG A 102 -16.33 -14.24 -41.30
N GLU A 103 -15.74 -15.43 -41.29
CA GLU A 103 -15.41 -16.19 -42.51
C GLU A 103 -16.67 -16.63 -43.26
N ASP A 104 -17.70 -17.10 -42.55
CA ASP A 104 -19.00 -17.45 -43.11
C ASP A 104 -19.70 -16.21 -43.67
N ALA A 105 -19.70 -15.08 -42.96
CA ALA A 105 -20.24 -13.82 -43.44
C ALA A 105 -19.53 -13.33 -44.71
N ALA A 106 -18.20 -13.49 -44.80
CA ALA A 106 -17.46 -13.19 -46.02
C ALA A 106 -17.85 -14.14 -47.17
N ARG A 107 -18.12 -15.41 -46.88
CA ARG A 107 -18.54 -16.42 -47.85
C ARG A 107 -19.93 -16.14 -48.42
N TRP A 108 -20.86 -15.67 -47.59
CA TRP A 108 -22.22 -15.29 -48.01
C TRP A 108 -22.31 -13.86 -48.59
N GLY A 109 -21.39 -12.97 -48.22
CA GLY A 109 -21.31 -11.59 -48.72
C GLY A 109 -20.82 -11.44 -50.17
N THR A 110 -20.29 -12.51 -50.77
CA THR A 110 -19.98 -12.60 -52.22
C THR A 110 -21.10 -13.19 -53.06
N ARG A 111 -22.28 -13.47 -52.48
CA ARG A 111 -23.47 -13.77 -53.28
C ARG A 111 -24.03 -12.43 -53.74
N ASP A 112 -23.79 -12.09 -55.01
CA ASP A 112 -24.24 -10.87 -55.69
C ASP A 112 -25.59 -10.39 -55.17
N TRP A 113 -25.56 -9.45 -54.23
CA TRP A 113 -26.69 -8.59 -53.96
C TRP A 113 -26.75 -7.62 -55.12
N ASN A 114 -27.45 -8.03 -56.18
CA ASN A 114 -27.79 -7.16 -57.30
C ASN A 114 -28.73 -6.07 -56.74
N PRO A 115 -28.27 -4.81 -56.59
CA PRO A 115 -29.07 -3.77 -55.95
C PRO A 115 -30.25 -3.30 -56.81
N HIS A 116 -30.43 -3.88 -58.00
CA HIS A 116 -31.40 -3.47 -59.00
C HIS A 116 -32.71 -4.28 -59.00
N ASP A 117 -32.84 -5.36 -58.24
CA ASP A 117 -34.01 -6.25 -58.37
C ASP A 117 -35.16 -6.00 -57.39
N HIS A 118 -35.05 -5.09 -56.42
CA HIS A 118 -36.18 -4.76 -55.51
C HIS A 118 -36.24 -3.28 -55.12
N ASP A 119 -36.69 -2.44 -56.05
CA ASP A 119 -37.26 -1.13 -55.71
C ASP A 119 -38.76 -1.08 -56.13
N PRO A 120 -39.69 -1.53 -55.27
CA PRO A 120 -41.13 -1.46 -55.55
C PRO A 120 -41.69 -0.02 -55.49
N PHE A 121 -40.86 1.00 -55.18
CA PHE A 121 -41.31 2.39 -55.05
C PHE A 121 -40.99 3.27 -56.25
N ARG A 122 -40.21 2.78 -57.23
CA ARG A 122 -39.82 3.58 -58.41
C ARG A 122 -40.88 3.74 -59.49
N SER A 123 -42.07 3.16 -59.31
CA SER A 123 -43.15 3.18 -60.32
C SER A 123 -44.22 4.27 -60.11
N PHE A 124 -44.12 5.15 -59.11
CA PHE A 124 -45.21 6.08 -58.77
C PHE A 124 -44.91 7.60 -58.89
N MET A 125 -43.70 8.03 -59.22
CA MET A 125 -43.37 9.48 -59.28
C MET A 125 -42.58 9.85 -60.54
N ALA A 126 -43.01 9.35 -61.70
CA ALA A 126 -42.67 9.99 -62.98
C ALA A 126 -43.67 11.12 -63.23
N GLY A 127 -43.29 12.34 -62.85
CA GLY A 127 -44.09 13.55 -63.03
C GLY A 127 -43.23 14.79 -62.89
N ASP A 128 -42.67 15.21 -64.01
CA ASP A 128 -42.29 16.56 -64.44
C ASP A 128 -41.97 17.61 -63.36
N SER A 129 -40.70 18.03 -63.30
CA SER A 129 -40.35 19.43 -63.02
C SER A 129 -38.96 19.77 -63.53
N GLU A 130 -38.97 20.63 -64.54
CA GLU A 130 -37.86 21.42 -65.05
C GLU A 130 -37.42 22.49 -64.03
N GLY A 131 -36.14 22.88 -64.07
CA GLY A 131 -35.58 23.99 -63.28
C GLY A 131 -34.25 23.59 -62.62
N ALA A 132 -33.12 23.68 -63.31
CA ALA A 132 -32.30 24.87 -63.50
C ALA A 132 -31.48 25.27 -62.26
N ASP A 133 -30.18 25.45 -62.52
CA ASP A 133 -29.15 26.17 -61.76
C ASP A 133 -28.61 25.46 -60.50
N GLY A 134 -27.31 25.42 -60.20
CA GLY A 134 -26.15 26.12 -60.72
C GLY A 134 -24.94 25.74 -59.87
N TYR A 135 -23.75 25.91 -60.45
CA TYR A 135 -22.46 25.37 -60.05
C TYR A 135 -21.88 25.81 -58.70
N ALA A 136 -20.91 25.00 -58.25
CA ALA A 136 -19.63 25.35 -57.62
C ALA A 136 -19.44 25.16 -56.10
N SER A 137 -18.75 24.07 -55.74
CA SER A 137 -17.73 24.04 -54.68
C SER A 137 -16.51 24.88 -55.09
N PRO A 138 -15.75 25.47 -54.14
CA PRO A 138 -14.51 24.80 -53.70
C PRO A 138 -14.15 25.05 -52.21
N SER A 139 -13.61 24.05 -51.52
CA SER A 139 -12.18 23.86 -51.17
C SER A 139 -11.60 24.76 -50.05
N SER A 140 -11.19 24.09 -48.98
CA SER A 140 -9.93 24.21 -48.22
C SER A 140 -9.36 25.60 -47.86
N SER A 141 -9.22 25.87 -46.56
CA SER A 141 -7.95 26.41 -46.04
C SER A 141 -7.78 26.14 -44.53
N TRP A 142 -6.89 25.20 -44.22
CA TRP A 142 -6.17 25.18 -42.96
C TRP A 142 -5.10 26.26 -43.02
N SER A 143 -5.12 27.23 -42.10
CA SER A 143 -3.95 27.95 -41.55
C SER A 143 -4.39 29.23 -40.86
N ARG A 144 -4.23 29.31 -39.54
CA ARG A 144 -3.76 30.53 -38.88
C ARG A 144 -3.09 30.21 -37.55
N ARG A 145 -1.76 30.20 -37.68
CA ARG A 145 -0.70 30.28 -36.69
C ARG A 145 -0.91 31.52 -35.80
N SER A 146 -1.23 31.32 -34.52
CA SER A 146 -1.16 32.37 -33.50
C SER A 146 0.28 32.51 -33.04
N LYS A 147 0.95 33.58 -33.49
CA LYS A 147 2.26 34.00 -33.01
C LYS A 147 2.10 34.67 -31.65
N SER A 148 2.91 34.25 -30.68
CA SER A 148 3.14 34.94 -29.41
C SER A 148 3.69 36.35 -29.62
N PRO A 149 3.39 37.33 -28.75
CA PRO A 149 4.03 38.64 -28.78
C PRO A 149 5.44 38.60 -28.18
N PRO A 150 6.38 39.42 -28.70
CA PRO A 150 7.74 39.53 -28.22
C PRO A 150 7.84 40.64 -27.16
N TRP A 151 8.40 40.32 -26.00
CA TRP A 151 9.11 41.31 -25.19
C TRP A 151 10.27 40.59 -24.51
N GLU A 152 11.37 40.49 -25.24
CA GLU A 152 12.70 40.48 -24.64
C GLU A 152 13.04 41.93 -24.28
N HIS A 153 13.31 42.15 -23.00
CA HIS A 153 14.18 43.21 -22.52
C HIS A 153 15.22 42.56 -21.61
N ASP A 154 16.37 42.24 -22.19
CA ASP A 154 17.67 42.33 -21.51
C ASP A 154 17.88 43.81 -21.08
N TYR A 155 18.63 44.23 -20.05
CA TYR A 155 19.76 43.69 -19.29
C TYR A 155 19.93 44.56 -18.03
N GLU A 156 20.51 43.96 -16.99
CA GLU A 156 21.42 44.54 -15.98
C GLU A 156 21.22 45.98 -15.47
N SER A 157 20.92 46.13 -14.18
CA SER A 157 21.59 47.12 -13.32
C SER A 157 21.27 46.90 -11.84
N GLY A 158 22.32 46.91 -11.00
CA GLY A 158 22.18 47.39 -9.63
C GLY A 158 22.27 46.36 -8.51
N PHE A 159 23.50 45.93 -8.22
CA PHE A 159 23.89 45.51 -6.88
C PHE A 159 23.74 46.71 -5.93
N ASN A 160 22.88 46.63 -4.91
CA ASN A 160 22.97 47.51 -3.73
C ASN A 160 22.60 46.70 -2.46
N PRO A 161 23.39 46.75 -1.39
CA PRO A 161 23.22 45.92 -0.21
C PRO A 161 22.31 46.61 0.82
N GLY A 162 21.35 45.87 1.36
CA GLY A 162 20.66 46.26 2.60
C GLY A 162 19.14 46.21 2.56
N ARG A 163 18.62 45.43 3.53
CA ARG A 163 17.24 45.39 4.05
C ARG A 163 16.19 44.64 3.22
N GLY A 164 15.61 43.64 3.88
CA GLY A 164 14.33 43.06 3.49
C GLY A 164 14.37 41.54 3.36
N ARG A 165 14.38 40.84 4.50
CA ARG A 165 14.01 39.42 4.57
C ARG A 165 12.63 39.26 3.91
N PRO A 166 12.44 38.43 2.86
CA PRO A 166 11.10 38.15 2.38
C PRO A 166 10.30 37.50 3.51
N PRO A 167 9.02 37.87 3.72
CA PRO A 167 8.20 37.25 4.75
C PRO A 167 8.07 35.76 4.44
N GLN A 168 8.59 34.92 5.34
CA GLN A 168 8.28 33.50 5.31
C GLN A 168 6.76 33.34 5.45
N PRO A 169 6.10 32.57 4.59
CA PRO A 169 4.77 32.04 4.90
C PRO A 169 4.92 31.11 6.10
N GLY A 170 4.62 31.64 7.28
CA GLY A 170 4.43 30.82 8.46
C GLY A 170 3.22 29.94 8.23
N PHE A 171 3.41 28.62 8.23
CA PHE A 171 2.56 27.57 8.80
C PHE A 171 3.22 26.20 8.56
N ALA A 172 4.51 26.07 8.88
CA ALA A 172 5.03 24.75 9.24
C ALA A 172 4.67 24.55 10.72
N GLN A 173 3.45 24.07 10.99
CA GLN A 173 3.11 23.60 12.33
C GLN A 173 3.94 22.34 12.57
N HIS A 174 5.12 22.51 13.17
CA HIS A 174 5.76 21.42 13.88
C HIS A 174 4.78 20.97 14.96
N HIS A 175 4.18 19.78 14.80
CA HIS A 175 3.41 19.15 15.86
C HIS A 175 4.37 18.88 17.02
N ASP A 176 4.34 19.75 18.03
CA ASP A 176 4.98 19.51 19.31
C ASP A 176 4.22 18.35 19.99
N PRO A 177 4.85 17.19 20.23
CA PRO A 177 4.19 16.05 20.89
C PRO A 177 3.77 16.35 22.33
N ARG A 178 4.06 17.55 22.86
CA ARG A 178 3.73 18.01 24.21
C ARG A 178 2.47 18.87 24.32
N ALA A 179 1.79 19.18 23.21
CA ALA A 179 0.50 19.89 23.26
C ALA A 179 -0.56 19.01 23.94
N SER A 180 -1.38 19.61 24.83
CA SER A 180 -2.49 18.96 25.53
C SER A 180 -3.26 17.98 24.64
N PRO A 181 -3.77 16.85 25.18
CA PRO A 181 -4.55 15.91 24.39
C PRO A 181 -5.73 16.63 23.75
N ARG A 182 -5.63 16.89 22.44
CA ARG A 182 -6.69 17.50 21.65
C ARG A 182 -7.94 16.64 21.81
N SER A 183 -9.10 17.27 21.95
CA SER A 183 -10.33 16.49 22.04
C SER A 183 -10.51 15.69 20.74
N PRO A 184 -11.09 14.46 20.78
CA PRO A 184 -11.33 13.66 19.58
C PRO A 184 -12.12 14.40 18.51
N VAL A 185 -13.04 15.27 18.92
CA VAL A 185 -13.88 16.10 18.04
C VAL A 185 -13.05 17.14 17.29
N GLU A 186 -12.16 17.85 17.97
CA GLU A 186 -11.27 18.84 17.34
C GLU A 186 -10.35 18.15 16.31
N ALA A 187 -9.79 16.99 16.66
CA ALA A 187 -8.93 16.22 15.76
C ALA A 187 -9.66 15.76 14.48
N GLU A 188 -10.94 15.36 14.59
CA GLU A 188 -11.75 15.00 13.43
C GLU A 188 -12.06 16.22 12.54
N THR A 189 -12.45 17.34 13.13
CA THR A 189 -12.73 18.57 12.37
C THR A 189 -11.51 19.09 11.63
N GLU A 190 -10.32 19.01 12.24
CA GLU A 190 -9.07 19.40 11.64
C GLU A 190 -8.69 18.46 10.48
N ALA A 191 -8.80 17.14 10.69
CA ALA A 191 -8.54 16.16 9.64
C ALA A 191 -9.48 16.34 8.45
N ARG A 192 -10.73 16.72 8.70
CA ARG A 192 -11.68 17.05 7.64
C ARG A 192 -11.27 18.30 6.87
N ALA A 193 -10.88 19.37 7.58
CA ALA A 193 -10.38 20.59 6.97
C ALA A 193 -9.14 20.35 6.10
N MET A 194 -8.21 19.50 6.55
CA MET A 194 -7.04 19.08 5.76
C MET A 194 -7.44 18.33 4.48
N PHE A 195 -8.43 17.43 4.57
CA PHE A 195 -8.94 16.71 3.41
C PHE A 195 -9.66 17.62 2.41
N ASP A 196 -10.38 18.63 2.90
CA ASP A 196 -11.03 19.61 2.05
C ASP A 196 -10.00 20.51 1.35
N ALA A 197 -8.93 20.93 2.06
CA ALA A 197 -7.80 21.65 1.47
C ALA A 197 -7.07 20.81 0.40
N TYR A 198 -6.86 19.53 0.67
CA TYR A 198 -6.31 18.57 -0.29
C TYR A 198 -7.16 18.50 -1.57
N ASN A 199 -8.49 18.36 -1.44
CA ASN A 199 -9.36 18.33 -2.61
C ASN A 199 -9.44 19.66 -3.34
N ALA A 200 -9.45 20.78 -2.61
CA ALA A 200 -9.41 22.11 -3.19
C ALA A 200 -8.16 22.28 -4.07
N HIS A 201 -6.99 21.89 -3.58
CA HIS A 201 -5.75 21.93 -4.36
C HIS A 201 -5.84 21.09 -5.64
N TRP A 202 -6.37 19.87 -5.56
CA TRP A 202 -6.55 19.02 -6.75
C TRP A 202 -7.53 19.59 -7.77
N SER A 203 -8.48 20.42 -7.35
CA SER A 203 -9.42 21.11 -8.25
C SER A 203 -8.85 22.38 -8.88
N GLN A 204 -7.87 23.01 -8.23
CA GLN A 204 -7.22 24.23 -8.72
C GLN A 204 -6.09 23.92 -9.72
N ILE A 205 -5.38 22.81 -9.54
CA ILE A 205 -4.27 22.44 -10.42
C ILE A 205 -4.77 21.94 -11.78
N SER A 206 -4.07 22.35 -12.85
CA SER A 206 -4.37 21.85 -14.21
C SER A 206 -4.19 20.34 -14.29
N ARG A 207 -4.90 19.68 -15.22
CA ARG A 207 -4.74 18.25 -15.49
C ARG A 207 -3.32 17.87 -15.92
N THR A 208 -2.57 18.82 -16.48
CA THR A 208 -1.18 18.64 -16.91
C THR A 208 -0.16 19.09 -15.87
N ASP A 209 -0.57 19.70 -14.76
CA ASP A 209 0.36 20.28 -13.79
C ASP A 209 1.11 19.19 -12.99
N PRO A 210 2.46 19.15 -13.00
CA PRO A 210 3.23 18.18 -12.24
C PRO A 210 3.16 18.38 -10.72
N ALA A 211 2.79 19.57 -10.23
CA ALA A 211 2.72 19.89 -8.80
C ALA A 211 1.47 19.28 -8.14
N VAL A 212 1.51 17.96 -7.89
CA VAL A 212 0.43 17.23 -7.23
C VAL A 212 0.42 17.48 -5.71
N ALA A 213 -0.78 17.57 -5.14
CA ALA A 213 -0.95 17.60 -3.68
C ALA A 213 -0.87 16.19 -3.10
N TRP A 214 -0.05 16.03 -2.06
CA TRP A 214 0.13 14.75 -1.36
C TRP A 214 -0.88 14.59 -0.22
N PRO A 215 -1.30 13.36 0.13
CA PRO A 215 -2.27 13.12 1.20
C PRO A 215 -1.60 13.23 2.59
N THR A 216 -1.17 14.44 2.93
CA THR A 216 -0.50 14.80 4.20
C THR A 216 -1.04 16.14 4.71
N CYS A 217 -0.74 16.48 5.96
CA CYS A 217 -1.23 17.73 6.58
C CYS A 217 -0.77 19.00 5.84
N ASP A 218 0.44 18.99 5.29
CA ASP A 218 1.09 20.10 4.60
C ASP A 218 1.05 19.96 3.07
N LEU A 219 0.34 18.96 2.55
CA LEU A 219 0.29 18.59 1.13
C LEU A 219 1.66 18.27 0.51
N SER A 220 2.68 18.02 1.33
CA SER A 220 4.07 17.76 0.93
C SER A 220 4.40 16.27 0.84
N ALA A 221 5.22 15.92 -0.15
CA ALA A 221 5.78 14.58 -0.30
C ALA A 221 6.69 14.17 0.88
N ALA A 222 7.33 15.15 1.55
CA ALA A 222 8.28 14.89 2.63
C ALA A 222 7.57 14.38 3.90
N ALA A 223 6.38 14.90 4.19
CA ALA A 223 5.59 14.52 5.36
C ALA A 223 5.10 13.07 5.31
N LEU A 224 5.09 12.42 4.13
CA LEU A 224 4.77 10.99 4.03
C LEU A 224 5.77 10.09 4.76
N LEU A 225 7.01 10.55 4.95
CA LEU A 225 8.06 9.80 5.64
C LEU A 225 8.10 10.08 7.14
N ASP A 226 7.20 10.93 7.67
CA ASP A 226 7.17 11.20 9.10
C ASP A 226 6.81 9.93 9.88
N ARG A 227 7.73 9.48 10.73
CA ARG A 227 7.52 8.32 11.60
C ARG A 227 6.79 8.70 12.88
N CYS A 228 6.84 9.97 13.28
CA CYS A 228 6.27 10.44 14.54
C CYS A 228 4.74 10.54 14.49
N SER A 229 4.17 10.64 13.29
CA SER A 229 2.73 10.66 13.04
C SER A 229 2.02 9.32 13.24
N ILE A 230 2.78 8.21 13.34
CA ILE A 230 2.28 6.84 13.45
C ILE A 230 2.39 6.39 14.92
N PRO A 231 1.27 6.19 15.63
CA PRO A 231 1.26 5.75 17.02
C PRO A 231 1.53 4.23 17.16
N SER A 232 2.68 3.77 16.68
CA SER A 232 3.15 2.38 16.80
C SER A 232 4.24 2.27 17.88
N ARG A 233 4.23 1.16 18.63
CA ARG A 233 5.27 0.87 19.64
C ARG A 233 6.58 0.37 19.03
N THR A 234 6.56 -0.25 17.85
CA THR A 234 7.79 -0.80 17.24
C THR A 234 8.45 0.14 16.25
N ILE A 235 7.75 1.16 15.75
CA ILE A 235 8.32 2.10 14.76
C ILE A 235 9.56 2.85 15.28
N HIS A 236 9.60 3.10 16.60
CA HIS A 236 10.71 3.76 17.30
C HIS A 236 11.72 2.80 17.93
N LYS A 237 11.52 1.47 17.82
CA LYS A 237 12.47 0.51 18.38
C LYS A 237 13.77 0.52 17.55
N PRO A 238 14.95 0.66 18.19
CA PRO A 238 16.22 0.60 17.50
C PRO A 238 16.44 -0.80 16.91
N SER A 239 16.99 -0.85 15.69
CA SER A 239 17.31 -2.08 14.95
C SER A 239 18.53 -2.84 15.53
N THR A 240 18.69 -2.84 16.86
CA THR A 240 19.83 -3.40 17.58
C THR A 240 19.55 -4.80 18.16
N THR A 241 18.32 -5.27 18.07
CA THR A 241 17.97 -6.65 18.42
C THR A 241 18.05 -7.49 17.15
N THR A 242 18.19 -8.81 17.25
CA THR A 242 18.16 -9.80 16.14
C THR A 242 16.89 -9.74 15.25
N TRP A 243 16.03 -8.76 15.48
CA TRP A 243 14.76 -8.44 14.82
C TRP A 243 14.94 -7.27 13.85
N GLN A 244 14.59 -7.48 12.59
CA GLN A 244 14.48 -6.40 11.61
C GLN A 244 13.27 -5.53 11.96
N ASN A 245 13.46 -4.21 12.06
CA ASN A 245 12.33 -3.28 12.20
C ASN A 245 11.45 -3.41 10.95
N PRO A 246 10.16 -3.81 11.08
CA PRO A 246 9.30 -4.06 9.93
C PRO A 246 8.88 -2.75 9.22
N TRP A 247 9.11 -1.59 9.83
CA TRP A 247 8.78 -0.27 9.30
C TRP A 247 9.79 0.22 8.25
N THR A 248 9.65 -0.30 7.03
CA THR A 248 10.32 0.25 5.85
C THR A 248 9.78 1.63 5.47
N ALA A 249 10.54 2.39 4.68
CA ALA A 249 10.09 3.70 4.20
C ALA A 249 8.77 3.60 3.41
N GLU A 250 8.61 2.58 2.57
CA GLU A 250 7.35 2.35 1.84
C GLU A 250 6.18 2.13 2.80
N LEU A 251 6.37 1.33 3.84
CA LEU A 251 5.32 1.03 4.81
C LEU A 251 4.91 2.27 5.61
N VAL A 252 5.87 3.13 5.98
CA VAL A 252 5.59 4.41 6.64
C VAL A 252 4.74 5.32 5.74
N MET A 253 5.10 5.43 4.45
CA MET A 253 4.34 6.23 3.49
C MET A 253 2.92 5.69 3.27
N LYS A 254 2.77 4.36 3.18
CA LYS A 254 1.44 3.72 3.12
C LYS A 254 0.62 4.02 4.37
N ALA A 255 1.20 3.84 5.56
CA ALA A 255 0.54 4.06 6.83
C ALA A 255 0.09 5.52 7.01
N ASN A 256 0.92 6.49 6.63
CA ASN A 256 0.57 7.91 6.66
C ASN A 256 -0.54 8.24 5.65
N THR A 257 -0.46 7.68 4.44
CA THR A 257 -1.52 7.83 3.43
C THR A 257 -2.86 7.30 3.94
N GLN A 258 -2.88 6.11 4.53
CA GLN A 258 -4.10 5.51 5.07
C GLN A 258 -4.62 6.32 6.27
N ALA A 259 -3.75 6.74 7.18
CA ALA A 259 -4.11 7.56 8.32
C ALA A 259 -4.76 8.88 7.90
N PHE A 260 -4.27 9.52 6.84
CA PHE A 260 -4.86 10.74 6.28
C PHE A 260 -6.32 10.53 5.89
N PHE A 261 -6.61 9.53 5.05
CA PHE A 261 -7.99 9.26 4.63
C PHE A 261 -8.86 8.74 5.76
N LEU A 262 -8.34 7.92 6.66
CA LEU A 262 -9.11 7.41 7.79
C LEU A 262 -9.56 8.54 8.72
N ARG A 263 -8.63 9.43 9.11
CA ARG A 263 -8.92 10.55 10.01
C ARG A 263 -9.95 11.51 9.40
N ALA A 264 -9.88 11.77 8.09
CA ALA A 264 -10.83 12.62 7.37
C ALA A 264 -12.28 12.09 7.35
N PHE A 265 -12.48 10.82 7.68
CA PHE A 265 -13.79 10.15 7.75
C PHE A 265 -14.13 9.71 9.19
N GLY A 266 -13.44 10.27 10.19
CA GLY A 266 -13.69 9.97 11.61
C GLY A 266 -13.28 8.56 12.03
N LEU A 267 -12.40 7.91 11.25
CA LEU A 267 -11.93 6.56 11.52
C LEU A 267 -10.52 6.56 12.10
N ARG A 268 -10.31 5.74 13.12
CA ARG A 268 -9.00 5.61 13.77
C ARG A 268 -8.16 4.52 13.10
N PRO A 269 -6.95 4.82 12.60
CA PRO A 269 -6.06 3.81 12.05
C PRO A 269 -5.61 2.83 13.13
N THR A 270 -5.45 1.57 12.74
CA THR A 270 -4.92 0.49 13.58
C THR A 270 -3.76 -0.18 12.87
N TYR A 271 -2.76 -0.57 13.64
CA TYR A 271 -1.55 -1.25 13.16
C TYR A 271 -1.38 -2.51 13.99
N ASP A 272 -1.53 -3.66 13.34
CA ASP A 272 -1.28 -4.95 13.96
C ASP A 272 0.08 -5.47 13.50
N GLU A 273 0.93 -5.80 14.46
CA GLU A 273 2.34 -6.10 14.23
C GLU A 273 2.58 -7.54 14.61
N ASP A 274 2.88 -8.38 13.61
CA ASP A 274 3.26 -9.76 13.85
C ASP A 274 4.74 -9.78 14.28
N ASP A 275 4.93 -9.82 15.60
CA ASP A 275 6.22 -9.93 16.29
C ASP A 275 7.05 -11.14 15.82
N HIS A 276 6.48 -12.11 15.09
CA HIS A 276 7.19 -13.28 14.58
C HIS A 276 7.51 -13.21 13.08
N ARG A 277 6.79 -12.41 12.30
CA ARG A 277 6.87 -12.40 10.82
C ARG A 277 7.39 -11.10 10.22
N SER A 278 7.77 -10.12 11.04
CA SER A 278 8.18 -8.79 10.56
C SER A 278 7.15 -8.17 9.60
N LYS A 279 5.87 -8.42 9.87
CA LYS A 279 4.75 -7.97 9.02
C LYS A 279 3.90 -6.99 9.82
N VAL A 280 3.58 -5.86 9.20
CA VAL A 280 2.60 -4.91 9.73
C VAL A 280 1.34 -5.01 8.87
N THR A 281 0.21 -5.23 9.53
CA THR A 281 -1.11 -5.20 8.92
C THR A 281 -1.77 -3.88 9.30
N MET A 282 -2.16 -3.10 8.30
CA MET A 282 -2.82 -1.80 8.50
C MET A 282 -4.33 -1.95 8.35
N GLY A 283 -5.08 -1.27 9.21
CA GLY A 283 -6.53 -1.28 9.19
C GLY A 283 -7.10 -0.08 9.94
N PHE A 284 -8.34 -0.21 10.41
CA PHE A 284 -8.98 0.80 11.24
C PHE A 284 -9.85 0.18 12.32
N ALA A 285 -10.14 0.95 13.38
CA ALA A 285 -11.02 0.52 14.46
C ALA A 285 -12.47 0.31 13.95
N ARG A 286 -13.40 0.03 14.87
CA ARG A 286 -14.82 -0.13 14.56
C ARG A 286 -15.35 1.08 13.78
N ALA A 287 -16.08 0.79 12.70
CA ALA A 287 -16.69 1.77 11.82
C ALA A 287 -18.11 1.31 11.49
N ASN A 288 -19.05 2.23 11.39
CA ASN A 288 -20.38 1.88 10.90
C ASN A 288 -20.34 1.63 9.37
N LYS A 289 -21.36 0.94 8.85
CA LYS A 289 -21.45 0.58 7.43
C LYS A 289 -21.45 1.82 6.52
N GLU A 290 -22.10 2.89 6.95
CA GLU A 290 -22.21 4.13 6.18
C GLU A 290 -20.86 4.88 6.07
N GLN A 291 -20.10 4.97 7.16
CA GLN A 291 -18.74 5.53 7.20
C GLN A 291 -17.82 4.73 6.28
N THR A 292 -17.86 3.40 6.38
CA THR A 292 -17.06 2.52 5.53
C THR A 292 -17.42 2.69 4.05
N GLN A 293 -18.71 2.82 3.73
CA GLN A 293 -19.17 3.06 2.36
C GLN A 293 -18.76 4.45 1.84
N ARG A 294 -18.83 5.49 2.67
CA ARG A 294 -18.38 6.85 2.33
C ARG A 294 -16.87 6.88 2.05
N LEU A 295 -16.08 6.23 2.90
CA LEU A 295 -14.64 6.08 2.68
C LEU A 295 -14.35 5.29 1.40
N LEU A 296 -15.02 4.16 1.16
CA LEU A 296 -14.83 3.37 -0.06
C LEU A 296 -15.10 4.19 -1.33
N ASN A 297 -16.18 4.98 -1.33
CA ASN A 297 -16.50 5.85 -2.47
C ASN A 297 -15.44 6.94 -2.69
N CYS A 298 -14.83 7.46 -1.62
CA CYS A 298 -13.69 8.35 -1.71
C CYS A 298 -12.48 7.64 -2.33
N LEU A 299 -12.11 6.47 -1.80
CA LEU A 299 -10.94 5.72 -2.25
C LEU A 299 -11.05 5.28 -3.72
N LYS A 300 -12.24 5.03 -4.24
CA LYS A 300 -12.45 4.78 -5.68
C LYS A 300 -12.07 5.99 -6.55
N LYS A 301 -12.33 7.21 -6.08
CA LYS A 301 -11.93 8.45 -6.78
C LYS A 301 -10.42 8.65 -6.68
N GLU A 302 -9.86 8.45 -5.48
CA GLU A 302 -8.42 8.60 -5.23
C GLU A 302 -7.59 7.55 -5.98
N TYR A 303 -8.08 6.31 -6.11
CA TYR A 303 -7.46 5.27 -6.93
C TYR A 303 -7.25 5.75 -8.37
N LEU A 304 -8.28 6.33 -8.98
CA LEU A 304 -8.17 6.87 -10.34
C LEU A 304 -7.17 8.03 -10.38
N ARG A 305 -7.21 8.93 -9.39
CA ARG A 305 -6.33 10.11 -9.31
C ARG A 305 -4.84 9.73 -9.22
N TRP A 306 -4.52 8.72 -8.41
CA TRP A 306 -3.15 8.26 -8.16
C TRP A 306 -2.70 7.12 -9.09
N HIS A 307 -3.56 6.67 -10.00
CA HIS A 307 -3.18 5.67 -11.00
C HIS A 307 -2.03 6.18 -11.88
N SER A 308 -1.06 5.33 -12.19
CA SER A 308 0.08 5.65 -13.06
C SER A 308 -0.36 6.30 -14.38
N ASP A 309 -1.43 5.79 -14.98
CA ASP A 309 -2.00 6.37 -16.21
C ASP A 309 -2.57 7.79 -16.05
N ARG A 310 -2.99 8.21 -14.86
CA ARG A 310 -3.39 9.62 -14.65
C ARG A 310 -2.17 10.48 -14.36
N LEU A 311 -1.24 9.99 -13.55
CA LEU A 311 -0.02 10.71 -13.21
C LEU A 311 0.89 10.94 -14.42
N ARG A 312 0.97 10.00 -15.36
CA ARG A 312 1.82 10.11 -16.56
C ARG A 312 1.51 11.33 -17.43
N HIS A 313 0.28 11.87 -17.39
CA HIS A 313 -0.12 13.01 -18.21
C HIS A 313 0.16 14.37 -17.53
N ARG A 314 0.71 14.37 -16.32
CA ARG A 314 0.99 15.58 -15.53
C ARG A 314 2.39 16.14 -15.85
N ASN A 315 2.63 16.58 -17.09
CA ASN A 315 3.95 16.99 -17.60
C ASN A 315 4.09 18.50 -17.97
N GLY A 316 3.38 19.40 -17.31
CA GLY A 316 3.57 20.86 -17.45
C GLY A 316 3.40 21.42 -18.86
N SER A 317 2.47 20.86 -19.65
CA SER A 317 2.23 21.19 -21.08
C SER A 317 3.35 20.87 -22.06
N ALA A 318 4.46 20.26 -21.62
CA ALA A 318 5.65 20.02 -22.46
C ALA A 318 5.47 18.93 -23.54
N GLY A 319 4.31 18.28 -23.63
CA GLY A 319 4.16 17.04 -24.39
C GLY A 319 4.93 15.88 -23.74
N GLY A 320 4.54 14.63 -24.00
CA GLY A 320 5.20 13.46 -23.42
C GLY A 320 4.73 13.05 -22.01
N TYR A 321 5.34 11.98 -21.49
CA TYR A 321 4.96 11.34 -20.25
C TYR A 321 5.83 11.80 -19.07
N ASN A 322 5.20 12.09 -17.93
CA ASN A 322 5.92 12.36 -16.68
C ASN A 322 6.38 11.04 -16.04
N GLU A 323 7.52 10.52 -16.50
CA GLU A 323 8.13 9.30 -15.95
C GLU A 323 8.60 9.48 -14.51
N ALA A 324 9.04 10.68 -14.13
CA ALA A 324 9.52 10.98 -12.79
C ALA A 324 8.42 10.73 -11.74
N LEU A 325 7.19 11.20 -12.00
CA LEU A 325 6.07 11.03 -11.07
C LEU A 325 5.53 9.60 -11.04
N VAL A 326 5.58 8.89 -12.18
CA VAL A 326 5.13 7.49 -12.28
C VAL A 326 6.10 6.53 -11.58
N THR A 327 7.39 6.79 -11.68
CA THR A 327 8.44 5.98 -11.05
C THR A 327 8.72 6.35 -9.59
N ASP A 328 8.24 7.51 -9.14
CA ASP A 328 8.39 7.98 -7.77
C ASP A 328 7.89 6.94 -6.75
N ALA A 329 8.78 6.52 -5.86
CA ALA A 329 8.46 5.56 -4.80
C ALA A 329 7.34 6.06 -3.88
N ARG A 330 7.24 7.38 -3.66
CA ARG A 330 6.20 8.00 -2.83
C ARG A 330 4.83 7.88 -3.49
N ALA A 331 4.73 8.19 -4.79
CA ALA A 331 3.47 8.09 -5.53
C ALA A 331 2.97 6.64 -5.60
N ARG A 332 3.89 5.68 -5.80
CA ARG A 332 3.58 4.24 -5.73
C ARG A 332 3.11 3.82 -4.34
N ALA A 333 3.77 4.28 -3.28
CA ALA A 333 3.35 3.99 -1.91
C ALA A 333 1.96 4.56 -1.58
N VAL A 334 1.64 5.77 -2.06
CA VAL A 334 0.30 6.35 -1.92
C VAL A 334 -0.74 5.48 -2.63
N LEU A 335 -0.50 5.10 -3.89
CA LEU A 335 -1.40 4.24 -4.64
C LEU A 335 -1.60 2.89 -3.94
N HIS A 336 -0.53 2.24 -3.51
CA HIS A 336 -0.62 0.97 -2.77
C HIS A 336 -1.39 1.13 -1.45
N GLY A 337 -1.14 2.20 -0.70
CA GLY A 337 -1.88 2.51 0.53
C GLY A 337 -3.39 2.67 0.30
N ILE A 338 -3.78 3.34 -0.80
CA ILE A 338 -5.18 3.48 -1.21
C ILE A 338 -5.79 2.13 -1.61
N VAL A 339 -5.08 1.33 -2.40
CA VAL A 339 -5.56 0.02 -2.87
C VAL A 339 -5.76 -0.94 -1.70
N GLU A 340 -4.80 -1.00 -0.77
CA GLU A 340 -4.91 -1.83 0.44
C GLU A 340 -6.08 -1.39 1.31
N LEU A 341 -6.23 -0.08 1.58
CA LEU A 341 -7.34 0.41 2.39
C LEU A 341 -8.71 0.21 1.72
N LYS A 342 -8.77 0.34 0.39
CA LYS A 342 -9.97 0.03 -0.39
C LYS A 342 -10.36 -1.44 -0.22
N HIS A 343 -9.38 -2.35 -0.28
CA HIS A 343 -9.60 -3.77 -0.08
C HIS A 343 -10.18 -4.06 1.32
N VAL A 344 -9.60 -3.48 2.37
CA VAL A 344 -10.10 -3.60 3.75
C VAL A 344 -11.55 -3.10 3.86
N CYS A 345 -11.90 -2.00 3.19
CA CYS A 345 -13.28 -1.51 3.18
C CYS A 345 -14.25 -2.48 2.48
N GLU A 346 -13.81 -3.09 1.37
CA GLU A 346 -14.62 -4.04 0.60
C GLU A 346 -14.86 -5.34 1.38
N GLU A 347 -13.85 -5.84 2.10
CA GLU A 347 -13.97 -6.99 3.00
C GLU A 347 -14.97 -6.70 4.13
N ARG A 348 -14.82 -5.58 4.84
CA ARG A 348 -15.72 -5.21 5.94
C ARG A 348 -17.18 -5.02 5.52
N LEU A 349 -17.42 -4.54 4.29
CA LEU A 349 -18.78 -4.39 3.75
C LEU A 349 -19.37 -5.73 3.31
N ARG A 350 -18.55 -6.71 2.92
CA ARG A 350 -18.97 -8.06 2.54
C ARG A 350 -19.36 -8.88 3.76
N ASP A 351 -18.63 -8.76 4.85
CA ASP A 351 -18.83 -9.54 6.09
C ASP A 351 -20.02 -9.05 6.94
N GLY A 352 -21.00 -8.38 6.33
CA GLY A 352 -22.27 -8.05 6.98
C GLY A 352 -22.24 -6.92 8.02
N GLY A 353 -21.08 -6.32 8.31
CA GLY A 353 -20.96 -5.31 9.36
C GLY A 353 -21.21 -5.87 10.76
N GLU A 354 -21.01 -7.18 10.97
CA GLU A 354 -20.88 -7.70 12.32
C GLU A 354 -19.70 -6.99 12.99
N GLU A 355 -19.97 -6.49 14.19
CA GLU A 355 -19.07 -5.69 15.00
C GLU A 355 -17.72 -6.41 15.16
N TRP A 356 -16.72 -6.06 14.35
CA TRP A 356 -15.37 -6.57 14.54
C TRP A 356 -14.87 -6.11 15.92
N THR A 357 -14.95 -7.00 16.91
CA THR A 357 -14.18 -6.93 18.15
C THR A 357 -12.77 -7.40 17.84
N PHE A 358 -11.85 -6.47 17.57
CA PHE A 358 -10.48 -6.73 17.96
C PHE A 358 -10.42 -6.52 19.48
N VAL A 359 -10.32 -7.62 20.21
CA VAL A 359 -10.04 -7.65 21.66
C VAL A 359 -8.58 -7.34 21.89
#